data_AF-A0A831XTN6-F1
#
_entry.id   AF-A0A831XTN6-F1
#
_cell.length_a   1.000
_cell.length_b   1.000
_cell.length_c   1.000
_cell.angle_alpha   90.00
_cell.angle_beta   90.00
_cell.angle_gamma   90.00
#
_symmetry.space_group_name_H-M   'P 1'
#
loop_
_entity.id
_entity.type
_entity.pdbx_description
1 polymer ?
#
loop_
_entity_poly.entity_id
_entity_poly.type
_entity_poly.pdbx_seq_one_letter_code
_entity_poly.pdbx_strand_id
1 'polypeptide(L)'
;MSIRENEIRSRRFEVDEMRRKIRDLAELKAQLESSLDRLSDAGAGGRARGSSDDRRETLMRSLREIEREIRQTRDALNVSREQIEREESVHNGYDRIPVAIGSRRGRGQVEHIRIVRNQRS
;
A
#
# COMPACT_ATOMS: atom_id res chain seq x y z
N MET A 1 -17.46 -4.90 23.76
CA MET A 1 -16.38 -4.42 22.88
C MET A 1 -15.13 -4.27 23.73
N SER A 2 -14.06 -4.99 23.43
CA SER A 2 -12.80 -4.90 24.17
C SER A 2 -11.97 -3.70 23.73
N ILE A 3 -11.08 -3.20 24.58
CA ILE A 3 -10.12 -2.13 24.25
C ILE A 3 -9.36 -2.47 22.95
N ARG A 4 -8.97 -3.74 22.78
CA ARG A 4 -8.24 -4.26 21.61
C ARG A 4 -9.08 -4.31 20.32
N GLU A 5 -10.37 -4.63 20.38
CA GLU A 5 -11.25 -4.54 19.19
C GLU A 5 -11.36 -3.11 18.66
N ASN A 6 -11.33 -2.13 19.59
CA ASN A 6 -11.37 -0.72 19.23
C ASN A 6 -10.03 -0.27 18.61
N GLU A 7 -8.90 -0.79 19.08
CA GLU A 7 -7.57 -0.55 18.50
C GLU A 7 -7.45 -1.07 17.06
N ILE A 8 -7.88 -2.31 16.80
CA ILE A 8 -7.89 -2.87 15.43
C ILE A 8 -8.79 -2.05 14.50
N ARG A 9 -9.96 -1.63 14.99
CA ARG A 9 -10.87 -0.78 14.21
C ARG A 9 -10.26 0.59 13.91
N SER A 10 -9.59 1.21 14.90
CA SER A 10 -8.90 2.49 14.72
C SER A 10 -7.80 2.37 13.65
N ARG A 11 -6.99 1.30 13.71
CA ARG A 11 -5.91 1.09 12.74
C ARG A 11 -6.43 0.81 11.33
N ARG A 12 -7.54 0.08 11.19
CA ARG A 12 -8.20 -0.12 9.89
C ARG A 12 -8.66 1.22 9.30
N PHE A 13 -9.21 2.11 10.13
CA PHE A 13 -9.57 3.47 9.70
C PHE A 13 -8.35 4.27 9.25
N GLU A 14 -7.25 4.25 10.00
CA GLU A 14 -5.98 4.90 9.60
C GLU A 14 -5.43 4.35 8.28
N VAL A 15 -5.51 3.03 8.07
CA VAL A 15 -5.15 2.37 6.81
C VAL A 15 -5.98 2.90 5.64
N ASP A 16 -7.29 3.08 5.82
CA ASP A 16 -8.17 3.59 4.77
C ASP A 16 -7.91 5.07 4.47
N GLU A 17 -7.63 5.89 5.49
CA GLU A 17 -7.21 7.29 5.32
C GLU A 17 -5.87 7.40 4.57
N MET A 18 -4.88 6.56 4.91
CA MET A 18 -3.61 6.51 4.17
C MET A 18 -3.81 6.10 2.70
N ARG A 19 -4.72 5.15 2.42
CA ARG A 19 -5.08 4.76 1.04
C ARG A 19 -5.75 5.90 0.28
N ARG A 20 -6.62 6.67 0.94
CA ARG A 20 -7.23 7.87 0.35
C ARG A 20 -6.16 8.90 0.01
N LYS A 21 -5.31 9.24 0.98
CA LYS A 21 -4.19 10.18 0.79
C LYS A 21 -3.28 9.80 -0.37
N ILE A 22 -2.90 8.53 -0.50
CA ILE A 22 -2.09 8.05 -1.65
C ILE A 22 -2.79 8.31 -2.98
N ARG A 23 -4.11 8.12 -3.03
CA ARG A 23 -4.92 8.34 -4.23
C ARG A 23 -4.95 9.81 -4.62
N ASP A 24 -5.22 10.68 -3.64
CA ASP A 24 -5.30 12.13 -3.84
C ASP A 24 -3.94 12.69 -4.29
N LEU A 25 -2.84 12.24 -3.67
CA LEU A 25 -1.49 12.60 -4.08
C LEU A 25 -1.15 12.11 -5.50
N ALA A 26 -1.61 10.91 -5.88
CA ALA A 26 -1.39 10.38 -7.22
C ALA A 26 -2.17 11.19 -8.29
N GLU A 27 -3.38 11.65 -7.97
CA GLU A 27 -4.15 12.53 -8.84
C GLU A 27 -3.47 13.90 -8.99
N LEU A 28 -3.04 14.51 -7.89
CA LEU A 28 -2.29 15.76 -7.92
C LEU A 28 -1.00 15.64 -8.75
N LYS A 29 -0.29 14.50 -8.61
CA LYS A 29 0.88 14.20 -9.43
C LYS A 29 0.55 14.23 -10.92
N ALA A 30 -0.52 13.55 -11.34
CA ALA A 30 -0.94 13.50 -12.74
C ALA A 30 -1.31 14.91 -13.29
N GLN A 31 -1.96 15.74 -12.47
CA GLN A 31 -2.28 17.12 -12.83
C GLN A 31 -1.01 17.99 -13.02
N LEU A 32 0.00 17.80 -12.18
CA LEU A 32 1.29 18.50 -12.29
C LEU A 32 2.11 18.02 -13.49
N GLU A 33 2.13 16.71 -13.77
CA GLU A 33 2.75 16.14 -14.97
C GLU A 33 2.10 16.75 -16.24
N SER A 34 0.76 16.80 -16.31
CA SER A 34 0.06 17.44 -17.43
C SER A 34 0.38 18.94 -17.55
N SER A 35 0.57 19.64 -16.43
CA SER A 35 0.95 21.06 -16.44
C SER A 35 2.37 21.27 -16.97
N LEU A 36 3.29 20.35 -16.65
CA LEU A 36 4.66 20.35 -17.17
C LEU A 36 4.74 20.06 -18.67
N ASP A 37 3.91 19.13 -19.15
CA ASP A 37 3.83 18.82 -20.58
C ASP A 37 3.37 20.06 -21.37
N ARG A 38 2.30 20.72 -20.90
CA ARG A 38 1.80 21.97 -21.52
C ARG A 38 2.83 23.09 -21.53
N LEU A 39 3.61 23.24 -20.46
CA LEU A 39 4.69 24.23 -20.39
C LEU A 39 5.83 23.91 -21.35
N SER A 40 6.14 22.63 -21.52
CA SER A 40 7.18 22.17 -22.45
C SER A 40 6.78 22.46 -23.91
N ASP A 41 5.51 22.23 -24.26
CA ASP A 41 4.96 22.56 -25.58
C ASP A 41 4.94 24.07 -25.85
N ALA A 42 4.58 24.88 -24.84
CA ALA A 42 4.53 26.33 -24.96
C ALA A 42 5.93 26.99 -25.05
N GLY A 43 6.95 26.38 -24.44
CA GLY A 43 8.34 26.88 -24.41
C GLY A 43 9.08 26.79 -25.75
N ALA A 44 8.60 25.99 -26.70
CA ALA A 44 9.20 25.84 -28.04
C ALA A 44 9.18 27.13 -28.89
N GLY A 45 8.33 28.13 -28.53
CA GLY A 45 8.13 29.38 -29.27
C GLY A 45 9.10 30.54 -28.96
N GLY A 46 10.17 30.31 -28.17
CA GLY A 46 11.36 31.18 -28.11
C GLY A 46 11.27 32.52 -27.35
N ARG A 47 10.09 33.11 -27.10
CA ARG A 47 10.00 34.47 -26.53
C ARG A 47 9.91 34.57 -25.00
N ALA A 48 9.73 33.47 -24.26
CA ALA A 48 9.51 33.50 -22.80
C ALA A 48 10.29 32.41 -22.02
N ARG A 49 11.54 32.12 -22.42
CA ARG A 49 12.33 31.01 -21.86
C ARG A 49 12.59 31.13 -20.35
N GLY A 50 13.07 32.28 -19.86
CA GLY A 50 13.45 32.44 -18.44
C GLY A 50 12.30 32.18 -17.44
N SER A 51 11.13 32.82 -17.64
CA SER A 51 9.98 32.61 -16.74
C SER A 51 9.35 31.22 -16.87
N SER A 52 9.50 30.56 -18.01
CA SER A 52 8.99 29.20 -18.23
C SER A 52 9.89 28.15 -17.56
N ASP A 53 11.20 28.39 -17.54
CA ASP A 53 12.18 27.52 -16.90
C ASP A 53 12.03 27.52 -15.36
N ASP A 54 11.82 28.69 -14.73
CA ASP A 54 11.57 28.80 -13.29
C ASP A 54 10.28 28.08 -12.86
N ARG A 55 9.22 28.22 -13.67
CA ARG A 55 7.94 27.52 -13.44
C ARG A 55 8.10 26.01 -13.59
N ARG A 56 8.84 25.58 -14.61
CA ARG A 56 9.16 24.16 -14.83
C ARG A 56 9.97 23.60 -13.67
N GLU A 57 10.97 24.31 -13.16
CA GLU A 57 11.76 23.87 -12.00
C GLU A 57 10.86 23.72 -10.75
N THR A 58 10.01 24.71 -10.51
CA THR A 58 9.06 24.70 -9.37
C THR A 58 8.14 23.48 -9.43
N LEU A 59 7.52 23.21 -10.58
CA LEU A 59 6.64 22.05 -10.76
C LEU A 59 7.39 20.72 -10.61
N MET A 60 8.62 20.63 -11.14
CA MET A 60 9.47 19.44 -10.97
C MET A 60 9.84 19.21 -9.50
N ARG A 61 10.06 20.28 -8.73
CA ARG A 61 10.30 20.19 -7.28
C ARG A 61 9.06 19.66 -6.55
N SER A 62 7.89 20.23 -6.83
CA SER A 62 6.61 19.77 -6.26
C SER A 62 6.31 18.31 -6.60
N LEU A 63 6.58 17.87 -7.84
CA LEU A 63 6.44 16.46 -8.22
C LEU A 63 7.31 15.53 -7.37
N ARG A 64 8.59 15.89 -7.17
CA ARG A 64 9.52 15.08 -6.36
C ARG A 64 9.08 14.99 -4.90
N GLU A 65 8.51 16.08 -4.37
CA GLU A 65 7.94 16.13 -3.01
C GLU A 65 6.73 15.20 -2.90
N ILE A 66 5.79 15.28 -3.83
CA ILE A 66 4.61 14.39 -3.88
C ILE A 66 5.03 12.93 -4.03
N GLU A 67 5.99 12.62 -4.89
CA GLU A 67 6.51 11.25 -5.02
C GLU A 67 7.15 10.74 -3.72
N ARG A 68 7.87 11.60 -3.00
CA ARG A 68 8.43 11.27 -1.69
C ARG A 68 7.31 10.98 -0.69
N GLU A 69 6.28 11.82 -0.64
CA GLU A 69 5.17 11.66 0.28
C GLU A 69 4.34 10.41 -0.01
N ILE A 70 4.11 10.08 -1.29
CA ILE A 70 3.47 8.82 -1.70
C ILE A 70 4.28 7.62 -1.21
N ARG A 71 5.62 7.63 -1.38
CA ARG A 71 6.48 6.54 -0.90
C ARG A 71 6.40 6.40 0.62
N GLN A 72 6.56 7.49 1.36
CA GLN A 72 6.47 7.47 2.83
C GLN A 72 5.11 6.97 3.32
N THR A 73 4.01 7.39 2.68
CA THR A 73 2.66 6.95 3.04
C THR A 73 2.44 5.47 2.72
N ARG A 74 3.04 4.95 1.64
CA ARG A 74 3.02 3.51 1.32
C ARG A 74 3.81 2.67 2.32
N ASP A 75 4.96 3.17 2.76
CA ASP A 75 5.78 2.48 3.76
C ASP A 75 5.02 2.41 5.09
N ALA A 76 4.43 3.53 5.53
CA ALA A 76 3.57 3.56 6.72
C ALA A 76 2.37 2.60 6.60
N LEU A 77 1.72 2.58 5.44
CA LEU A 77 0.61 1.66 5.16
C LEU A 77 1.02 0.18 5.29
N ASN A 78 2.21 -0.18 4.81
CA ASN A 78 2.73 -1.55 4.93
C ASN A 78 2.97 -1.92 6.39
N VAL A 79 3.59 -1.03 7.17
CA VAL A 79 3.81 -1.23 8.61
C VAL A 79 2.48 -1.41 9.35
N SER A 80 1.49 -0.56 9.09
CA SER A 80 0.18 -0.69 9.74
C SER A 80 -0.55 -1.97 9.35
N ARG A 81 -0.43 -2.43 8.10
CA ARG A 81 -0.99 -3.73 7.67
C ARG A 81 -0.36 -4.89 8.41
N GLU A 82 0.97 -4.94 8.48
CA GLU A 82 1.68 -6.00 9.21
C GLU A 82 1.31 -6.03 10.69
N GLN A 83 1.11 -4.86 11.31
CA GLN A 83 0.68 -4.77 12.71
C GLN A 83 -0.72 -5.33 12.92
N ILE A 84 -1.68 -5.01 12.02
CA ILE A 84 -3.04 -5.58 12.07
C ILE A 84 -2.97 -7.10 11.91
N GLU A 85 -2.22 -7.60 10.93
CA GLU A 85 -2.07 -9.05 10.71
C GLU A 85 -1.47 -9.76 11.92
N ARG A 86 -0.46 -9.17 12.58
CA ARG A 86 0.11 -9.72 13.82
C ARG A 86 -0.94 -9.76 14.94
N GLU A 87 -1.69 -8.69 15.14
CA GLU A 87 -2.73 -8.65 16.19
C GLU A 87 -3.88 -9.62 15.94
N GLU A 88 -4.27 -9.80 14.67
CA GLU A 88 -5.26 -10.80 14.28
C GLU A 88 -4.71 -12.24 14.37
N SER A 89 -3.40 -12.44 14.16
CA SER A 89 -2.76 -13.76 14.27
C SER A 89 -2.63 -14.24 15.72
N VAL A 90 -2.32 -13.35 16.67
CA VAL A 90 -2.31 -13.64 18.12
C VAL A 90 -3.70 -14.05 18.60
N HIS A 91 -4.76 -13.55 17.96
CA HIS A 91 -6.14 -13.92 18.29
C HIS A 91 -6.54 -15.31 17.77
N ASN A 92 -5.86 -15.84 16.74
CA ASN A 92 -6.09 -17.18 16.19
C ASN A 92 -5.31 -18.29 16.92
N GLY A 93 -4.92 -18.06 18.18
CA GLY A 93 -4.22 -19.02 19.06
C GLY A 93 -5.04 -20.24 19.51
N TYR A 94 -6.05 -20.66 18.76
CA TYR A 94 -6.53 -22.04 18.74
C TYR A 94 -6.12 -22.65 17.38
N ASP A 95 -4.98 -23.34 17.40
CA ASP A 95 -4.47 -24.31 16.43
C ASP A 95 -4.72 -24.02 14.93
N ARG A 96 -3.91 -23.13 14.34
CA ARG A 96 -3.50 -23.33 12.95
C ARG A 96 -2.27 -24.22 12.94
N ILE A 97 -2.49 -25.53 12.88
CA ILE A 97 -1.44 -26.51 12.57
C ILE A 97 -0.75 -26.04 11.28
N PRO A 98 0.58 -25.89 11.25
CA PRO A 98 1.29 -25.45 10.06
C PRO A 98 1.07 -26.49 8.95
N VAL A 99 0.29 -26.12 7.93
CA VAL A 99 0.20 -26.92 6.71
C VAL A 99 1.49 -26.66 5.93
N ALA A 100 2.48 -27.53 6.12
CA ALA A 100 3.67 -27.54 5.29
C ALA A 100 3.27 -27.92 3.85
N ILE A 101 3.10 -26.93 2.97
CA ILE A 101 2.96 -27.17 1.53
C ILE A 101 4.36 -27.39 0.96
N GLY A 102 4.90 -28.60 1.17
CA GLY A 102 6.10 -29.07 0.52
C GLY A 102 5.76 -29.73 -0.81
N SER A 103 6.06 -29.07 -1.95
CA SER A 103 6.03 -29.76 -3.24
C SER A 103 7.39 -30.42 -3.50
N ARG A 104 7.58 -31.64 -3.01
CA ARG A 104 8.71 -32.50 -3.41
C ARG A 104 8.21 -33.49 -4.47
N ARG A 105 8.48 -33.21 -5.75
CA ARG A 105 8.37 -34.26 -6.78
C ARG A 105 9.50 -35.26 -6.57
N GLY A 106 9.16 -36.44 -6.06
CA GLY A 106 10.10 -37.55 -5.93
C GLY A 106 9.46 -38.76 -5.26
N ARG A 107 8.74 -39.55 -6.06
CA ARG A 107 8.37 -40.98 -5.89
C ARG A 107 8.28 -41.52 -4.45
N GLY A 108 7.05 -41.76 -3.99
CA GLY A 108 6.75 -42.69 -2.90
C GLY A 108 5.89 -42.09 -1.80
N GLN A 109 4.77 -42.76 -1.56
CA GLN A 109 3.80 -42.58 -0.47
C GLN A 109 2.74 -41.49 -0.63
N VAL A 110 1.53 -42.02 -0.86
CA VAL A 110 0.23 -41.39 -0.71
C VAL A 110 -0.08 -41.35 0.79
N GLU A 111 -0.43 -40.18 1.33
CA GLU A 111 -1.30 -40.15 2.51
C GLU A 111 -2.41 -39.12 2.31
N HIS A 112 -3.61 -39.63 2.05
CA HIS A 112 -4.83 -38.86 2.05
C HIS A 112 -5.14 -38.47 3.50
N ILE A 113 -5.07 -37.19 3.82
CA ILE A 113 -5.45 -36.72 5.16
C ILE A 113 -6.97 -36.85 5.32
N ARG A 114 -7.38 -37.80 6.16
CA ARG A 114 -8.79 -38.05 6.52
C ARG A 114 -9.19 -37.09 7.64
N ILE A 115 -10.03 -36.10 7.31
CA ILE A 115 -10.58 -35.15 8.28
C ILE A 115 -11.75 -35.82 9.01
N VAL A 116 -11.59 -36.07 10.32
CA VAL A 116 -12.69 -36.53 11.17
C VAL A 116 -13.29 -35.31 11.88
N ARG A 117 -14.57 -35.02 11.59
CA ARG A 117 -15.36 -33.99 12.31
C ARG A 117 -15.74 -34.56 13.68
N ASN A 118 -15.29 -33.94 14.77
CA ASN A 118 -15.79 -34.28 16.10
C ASN A 118 -17.07 -33.45 16.33
N GLN A 119 -18.24 -34.09 16.24
CA GLN A 119 -19.50 -33.52 16.72
C GLN A 119 -19.67 -33.88 18.19
N ARG A 120 -19.90 -32.90 19.05
CA ARG A 120 -20.56 -33.03 20.38
C ARG A 120 -20.62 -31.64 21.01
N SER A 121 -21.65 -31.24 21.73
CA SER A 121 -23.08 -31.58 21.87
C SER A 121 -23.68 -30.36 22.57
#